data_AF-A0A7V1M7I2-F1
#
_entry.id   AF-A0A7V1M7I2-F1
#
_cell.length_a   1.000
_cell.length_b   1.000
_cell.length_c   1.000
_cell.angle_alpha   90.00
_cell.angle_beta   90.00
_cell.angle_gamma   90.00
#
_symmetry.space_group_name_H-M   'P 1'
#
loop_
_entity.id
_entity.type
_entity.pdbx_description
1 polymer ?
#
loop_
_entity_poly.entity_id
_entity_poly.type
_entity_poly.pdbx_seq_one_letter_code
_entity_poly.pdbx_strand_id
1 'polypeptide(L)'
;MELLFLLAQAALLILAGVMVLRVREELQLLVRQATSQQQSEQIERLHEELQQTLREVRTTLSEGIVQLEERITRAEQVLHMLEGHMPDVAEMPPDSQSTAQRVPVERILALADTGCDVKEIARLTGVAEGEVSLVLQLRAQRGDQPRTHPEETSSGNFTRENEGTDE
;
A
#
# COMPACT_ATOMS: atom_id res chain seq x y z
N MET A 1 34.55 38.09 78.98
CA MET A 1 34.93 36.77 78.44
C MET A 1 33.82 36.16 77.61
N GLU A 2 32.58 36.12 78.08
CA GLU A 2 31.45 35.48 77.37
C GLU A 2 31.08 36.13 76.03
N LEU A 3 31.14 37.46 75.92
CA LEU A 3 30.83 38.19 74.69
C LEU A 3 31.78 37.84 73.52
N LEU A 4 33.06 37.62 73.80
CA LEU A 4 34.06 37.19 72.81
C LEU A 4 33.81 35.75 72.35
N PHE A 5 33.40 34.88 73.27
CA PHE A 5 33.05 33.50 72.95
C PHE A 5 31.81 33.41 72.05
N LEU A 6 30.79 34.22 72.34
CA LEU A 6 29.56 34.29 71.55
C LEU A 6 29.81 34.83 70.13
N LEU A 7 30.71 35.83 70.01
CA LEU A 7 31.13 36.39 68.72
C LEU A 7 31.96 35.39 67.90
N ALA A 8 32.86 34.65 68.55
CA ALA A 8 33.61 33.57 67.92
C ALA A 8 32.69 32.43 67.44
N GLN A 9 31.68 32.06 68.23
CA GLN A 9 30.70 31.03 67.87
C GLN A 9 29.81 31.49 66.70
N ALA A 10 29.39 32.75 66.68
CA ALA A 10 28.66 33.33 65.55
C ALA A 10 29.52 33.36 64.27
N ALA A 11 30.79 33.74 64.37
CA ALA A 11 31.71 33.73 63.23
C ALA A 11 31.93 32.32 62.68
N LEU A 12 32.03 31.30 63.55
CA LEU A 12 32.12 29.90 63.17
C LEU A 12 30.86 29.41 62.44
N LEU A 13 29.68 29.78 62.92
CA LEU A 13 28.40 29.44 62.26
C LEU A 13 28.27 30.11 60.89
N ILE A 14 28.68 31.38 60.77
CA ILE A 14 28.70 32.09 59.49
C ILE A 14 29.67 31.42 58.53
N LEU A 15 30.88 31.09 58.97
CA LEU A 15 31.89 30.40 58.16
C LEU A 15 31.39 29.04 57.68
N ALA A 16 30.77 28.26 58.57
CA ALA A 16 30.17 26.98 58.24
C ALA A 16 29.03 27.13 57.22
N GLY A 17 28.17 28.14 57.38
CA GLY A 17 27.11 28.44 56.42
C GLY A 17 27.65 28.81 55.04
N VAL A 18 28.71 29.63 54.98
CA VAL A 18 29.37 30.01 53.71
C VAL A 18 30.02 28.79 53.05
N MET A 19 30.69 27.93 53.81
CA MET A 19 31.27 26.68 53.30
C MET A 19 30.19 25.77 52.68
N VAL A 20 29.05 25.61 53.35
CA VAL A 20 27.93 24.80 52.82
C VAL A 20 27.36 25.40 51.54
N LEU A 21 27.22 26.73 51.48
CA LEU A 21 26.78 27.41 50.26
C LEU A 21 27.75 27.20 49.10
N ARG A 22 29.06 27.30 49.35
CA ARG A 22 30.10 27.06 48.34
C ARG A 22 30.10 25.62 47.82
N VAL A 23 30.02 24.63 48.73
CA VAL A 23 29.94 23.21 48.36
C VAL A 23 28.69 22.94 47.52
N ARG A 24 27.55 23.58 47.86
CA ARG A 24 26.32 23.46 47.08
C ARG A 24 26.47 24.03 45.66
N GLU A 25 27.11 25.19 45.51
CA GLU A 25 27.36 25.80 44.19
C GLU A 25 28.26 24.91 43.32
N GLU A 26 29.34 24.36 43.88
CA GLU A 26 30.26 23.46 43.18
C GLU A 26 29.56 22.16 42.75
N LEU A 27 28.77 21.55 43.64
CA LEU A 27 27.97 20.37 43.31
C LEU A 27 26.95 20.66 42.19
N GLN A 28 26.30 21.82 42.21
CA GLN A 28 25.35 22.20 41.16
C GLN A 28 26.04 22.40 39.80
N LEU A 29 27.25 22.97 39.80
CA LEU A 29 28.06 23.11 38.59
C LEU A 29 28.48 21.74 38.03
N LEU A 30 28.96 20.84 38.89
CA LEU A 30 29.34 19.47 38.50
C LEU A 30 28.15 18.70 37.94
N VAL A 31 26.98 18.78 38.59
CA VAL A 31 25.75 18.13 38.10
C VAL A 31 25.34 18.70 36.75
N ARG A 32 25.36 20.03 36.57
CA ARG A 32 25.06 20.65 35.27
C ARG A 32 26.03 20.18 34.18
N GLN A 33 27.33 20.16 34.46
CA GLN A 33 28.34 19.67 33.52
C GLN A 33 28.09 18.20 33.15
N ALA A 34 27.88 17.33 34.13
CA ALA A 34 27.57 15.92 33.90
C ALA A 34 26.30 15.73 33.07
N THR A 35 25.22 16.46 33.38
CA THR A 35 23.98 16.40 32.60
C THR A 35 24.16 16.90 31.16
N SER A 36 24.96 17.95 30.96
CA SER A 36 25.23 18.49 29.62
C SER A 36 26.08 17.55 28.77
N GLN A 37 27.08 16.90 29.37
CA GLN A 37 27.92 15.90 28.70
C GLN A 37 27.10 14.66 28.33
N GLN A 38 26.27 14.18 29.26
CA GLN A 38 25.40 13.05 29.00
C GLN A 38 24.40 13.36 27.87
N GLN A 39 23.83 14.56 27.84
CA GLN A 39 22.95 15.00 26.75
C GLN A 39 23.70 15.13 25.43
N SER A 40 24.91 15.67 25.42
CA SER A 40 25.70 15.78 24.18
C SER A 40 26.05 14.42 23.61
N GLU A 41 26.48 13.46 24.45
CA GLU A 41 26.77 12.09 24.00
C GLU A 41 25.53 11.39 23.43
N GLN A 42 24.36 11.59 24.05
CA GLN A 42 23.11 11.03 23.53
C GLN A 42 22.73 11.63 22.17
N ILE A 43 22.88 12.95 22.01
CA ILE A 43 22.61 13.64 20.75
C ILE A 43 23.60 13.19 19.67
N GLU A 44 24.87 13.02 20.02
CA GLU A 44 25.92 12.58 19.09
C GLU A 44 25.65 11.16 18.59
N ARG A 45 25.31 10.21 19.48
CA ARG A 45 24.90 8.85 19.09
C ARG A 45 23.68 8.85 18.19
N LEU A 46 22.64 9.61 18.52
CA LEU A 46 21.45 9.73 17.68
C LEU A 46 21.79 10.33 16.31
N HIS A 47 22.72 11.29 16.25
CA HIS A 47 23.17 11.87 15.00
C HIS A 47 23.94 10.86 14.15
N GLU A 48 24.81 10.05 14.77
CA GLU A 48 25.52 8.96 14.10
C GLU A 48 24.56 7.89 13.56
N GLU A 49 23.59 7.45 14.37
CA GLU A 49 22.55 6.50 13.96
C GLU A 49 21.72 7.04 12.79
N LEU A 50 21.34 8.32 12.85
CA LEU A 50 20.57 8.97 11.78
C LEU A 50 21.42 9.10 10.50
N GLN A 51 22.68 9.46 10.60
CA GLN A 51 23.58 9.50 9.45
C GLN A 51 23.79 8.10 8.84
N GLN A 52 23.90 7.07 9.68
CA GLN A 52 24.05 5.70 9.22
C GLN A 52 22.78 5.23 8.48
N THR A 53 21.61 5.39 9.09
CA THR A 53 20.34 5.02 8.46
C THR A 53 20.10 5.79 7.16
N LEU A 54 20.43 7.09 7.09
CA LEU A 54 20.35 7.83 5.84
C LEU A 54 21.30 7.30 4.76
N ARG A 55 22.52 6.87 5.14
CA ARG A 55 23.46 6.25 4.18
C ARG A 55 22.91 4.92 3.68
N GLU A 56 22.40 4.08 4.55
CA GLU A 56 21.80 2.78 4.20
C GLU A 56 20.57 2.93 3.31
N VAL A 57 19.68 3.88 3.63
CA VAL A 57 18.52 4.19 2.78
C VAL A 57 18.98 4.71 1.42
N ARG A 58 19.99 5.60 1.38
CA ARG A 58 20.55 6.10 0.12
C ARG A 58 21.13 4.98 -0.74
N THR A 59 21.90 4.07 -0.17
CA THR A 59 22.48 2.95 -0.93
C THR A 59 21.39 2.03 -1.45
N THR A 60 20.42 1.67 -0.60
CA THR A 60 19.29 0.82 -0.98
C THR A 60 18.46 1.46 -2.10
N LEU A 61 18.21 2.77 -2.02
CA LEU A 61 17.49 3.50 -3.05
C LEU A 61 18.29 3.55 -4.36
N SER A 62 19.61 3.76 -4.30
CA SER A 62 20.46 3.74 -5.49
C SER A 62 20.49 2.37 -6.17
N GLU A 63 20.56 1.29 -5.40
CA GLU A 63 20.47 -0.08 -5.93
C GLU A 63 19.09 -0.34 -6.55
N GLY A 64 18.02 0.13 -5.90
CA GLY A 64 16.66 0.05 -6.42
C GLY A 64 16.49 0.78 -7.76
N ILE A 65 17.10 1.97 -7.90
CA ILE A 65 17.09 2.73 -9.16
C ILE A 65 17.79 1.92 -10.27
N VAL A 66 18.98 1.36 -9.99
CA VAL A 66 19.71 0.55 -10.97
C VAL A 66 18.89 -0.68 -11.41
N GLN A 67 18.23 -1.36 -10.47
CA GLN A 67 17.35 -2.49 -10.79
C GLN A 67 16.14 -2.08 -11.63
N LEU A 68 15.57 -0.91 -11.36
CA LEU A 68 14.45 -0.36 -12.14
C LEU A 68 14.90 0.01 -13.55
N GLU A 69 16.03 0.69 -13.72
CA GLU A 69 16.63 1.00 -15.02
C GLU A 69 16.91 -0.27 -15.82
N GLU A 70 17.44 -1.32 -15.18
CA GLU A 70 17.66 -2.61 -15.84
C GLU A 70 16.33 -3.28 -16.26
N ARG A 71 15.29 -3.20 -15.43
CA ARG A 71 13.96 -3.73 -15.79
C ARG A 71 13.32 -2.96 -16.92
N ILE A 72 13.51 -1.63 -16.97
CA ILE A 72 13.03 -0.77 -18.06
C ILE A 72 13.73 -1.15 -19.35
N THR A 73 15.07 -1.21 -19.36
CA THR A 73 15.83 -1.58 -20.56
C THR A 73 15.47 -2.99 -21.07
N ARG A 74 15.27 -3.97 -20.16
CA ARG A 74 14.76 -5.30 -20.55
C ARG A 74 13.36 -5.22 -21.16
N ALA A 75 12.45 -4.42 -20.59
CA ALA A 75 11.10 -4.25 -21.12
C ALA A 75 11.10 -3.58 -22.49
N GLU A 76 11.93 -2.55 -22.68
CA GLU A 76 12.15 -1.89 -23.96
C GLU A 76 12.71 -2.86 -25.00
N GLN A 77 13.68 -3.70 -24.62
CA GLN A 77 14.25 -4.71 -25.51
C GLN A 77 13.21 -5.75 -25.93
N VAL A 78 12.33 -6.18 -25.01
CA VAL A 78 11.19 -7.05 -25.33
C VAL A 78 10.21 -6.35 -26.28
N LEU A 79 9.83 -5.09 -26.00
CA LEU A 79 8.97 -4.32 -26.89
C LEU A 79 9.56 -4.19 -28.28
N HIS A 80 10.86 -3.93 -28.40
CA HIS A 80 11.53 -3.78 -29.69
C HIS A 80 11.65 -5.12 -30.43
N MET A 81 11.84 -6.23 -29.70
CA MET A 81 11.75 -7.57 -30.28
C MET A 81 10.33 -7.86 -30.77
N LEU A 82 9.28 -7.50 -30.01
CA LEU A 82 7.89 -7.66 -30.46
C LEU A 82 7.57 -6.77 -31.66
N GLU A 83 8.08 -5.54 -31.71
CA GLU A 83 7.91 -4.62 -32.83
C GLU A 83 8.58 -5.16 -34.11
N GLY A 84 9.77 -5.76 -33.98
CA GLY A 84 10.42 -6.48 -35.09
C GLY A 84 9.74 -7.79 -35.50
N HIS A 85 8.89 -8.36 -34.64
CA HIS A 85 8.08 -9.56 -34.93
C HIS A 85 6.62 -9.26 -35.23
N MET A 86 6.18 -7.99 -35.18
CA MET A 86 4.91 -7.57 -35.76
C MET A 86 5.16 -7.38 -37.25
N PRO A 87 4.79 -8.34 -38.13
CA PRO A 87 4.69 -8.02 -39.53
C PRO A 87 3.67 -6.89 -39.66
N ASP A 88 3.97 -5.96 -40.55
CA ASP A 88 3.17 -4.81 -40.90
C ASP A 88 1.67 -5.15 -40.99
N VAL A 89 0.91 -4.81 -39.94
CA VAL A 89 -0.55 -4.97 -39.92
C VAL A 89 -1.21 -3.93 -40.85
N ALA A 90 -0.43 -3.09 -41.55
CA ALA A 90 -0.94 -2.14 -42.53
C ALA A 90 -1.31 -2.79 -43.88
N GLU A 91 -0.91 -4.04 -44.16
CA GLU A 91 -1.33 -4.78 -45.37
C GLU A 91 -2.22 -5.97 -45.03
N MET A 92 -3.27 -5.77 -44.22
CA MET A 92 -4.43 -6.65 -44.29
C MET A 92 -5.34 -6.15 -45.42
N PRO A 93 -5.57 -6.91 -46.51
CA PRO A 93 -6.50 -6.49 -47.55
C PRO A 93 -7.88 -6.26 -46.90
N PRO A 94 -8.66 -5.25 -47.33
CA PRO A 94 -9.98 -4.94 -46.76
C PRO A 94 -11.04 -5.94 -47.25
N ASP A 95 -10.74 -7.23 -47.27
CA ASP A 95 -11.65 -8.30 -47.68
C ASP A 95 -11.67 -9.39 -46.62
N SER A 96 -12.13 -9.00 -45.44
CA SER A 96 -12.81 -9.92 -44.54
C SER A 96 -13.95 -9.17 -43.88
N GLN A 97 -14.85 -8.66 -44.73
CA GLN A 97 -16.27 -8.65 -44.37
C GLN A 97 -16.71 -10.11 -44.23
N SER A 98 -16.23 -10.79 -43.19
CA SER A 98 -17.03 -11.80 -42.54
C SER A 98 -18.24 -11.03 -42.05
N THR A 99 -19.29 -11.02 -42.85
CA THR A 99 -20.64 -10.79 -42.35
C THR A 99 -20.80 -11.83 -41.27
N ALA A 100 -20.45 -11.46 -40.03
CA ALA A 100 -20.78 -12.22 -38.85
C ALA A 100 -22.29 -12.24 -38.81
N GLN A 101 -22.86 -13.21 -39.53
CA GLN A 101 -24.27 -13.47 -39.56
C GLN A 101 -24.57 -13.96 -38.15
N ARG A 102 -24.91 -13.01 -37.28
CA ARG A 102 -25.20 -13.26 -35.88
C ARG A 102 -26.39 -14.20 -35.86
N VAL A 103 -26.11 -15.50 -35.73
CA VAL A 103 -27.17 -16.48 -35.56
C VAL A 103 -27.77 -16.23 -34.18
N PRO A 104 -29.09 -16.00 -34.10
CA PRO A 104 -29.75 -15.81 -32.81
C PRO A 104 -29.46 -17.01 -31.91
N VAL A 105 -29.00 -16.74 -30.69
CA VAL A 105 -28.61 -17.76 -29.70
C VAL A 105 -29.80 -18.67 -29.38
N GLU A 106 -31.02 -18.14 -29.48
CA GLU A 106 -32.28 -18.85 -29.31
C GLU A 106 -32.42 -20.02 -30.28
N ARG A 107 -31.89 -19.89 -31.50
CA ARG A 107 -31.95 -20.96 -32.52
C ARG A 107 -30.99 -22.11 -32.18
N ILE A 108 -29.80 -21.80 -31.65
CA ILE A 108 -28.84 -22.81 -31.18
C ILE A 108 -29.44 -23.58 -30.00
N LEU A 109 -30.07 -22.87 -29.07
CA LEU A 109 -30.71 -23.47 -27.89
C LEU A 109 -31.92 -24.33 -28.25
N ALA A 110 -32.77 -23.88 -29.17
CA ALA A 110 -33.94 -24.64 -29.62
C ALA A 110 -33.53 -25.97 -30.30
N LEU A 111 -32.44 -25.97 -31.09
CA LEU A 111 -31.92 -27.19 -31.70
C LEU A 111 -31.32 -28.14 -30.67
N ALA A 112 -30.65 -27.61 -29.64
CA ALA A 112 -30.18 -28.43 -28.53
C ALA A 112 -31.34 -29.01 -27.70
N ASP A 113 -32.44 -28.26 -27.53
CA ASP A 113 -33.65 -28.75 -26.86
C ASP A 113 -34.35 -29.89 -27.62
N THR A 114 -34.20 -29.92 -28.95
CA THR A 114 -34.66 -31.05 -29.78
C THR A 114 -33.72 -32.27 -29.72
N GLY A 115 -32.61 -32.20 -28.99
CA GLY A 115 -31.65 -33.30 -28.83
C GLY A 115 -30.60 -33.39 -29.93
N CYS A 116 -30.39 -32.32 -30.73
CA CYS A 116 -29.35 -32.29 -31.75
C CYS A 116 -27.95 -32.20 -31.11
N ASP A 117 -26.99 -32.92 -31.68
CA ASP A 117 -25.59 -32.88 -31.25
C ASP A 117 -24.90 -31.57 -31.72
N VAL A 118 -23.84 -31.16 -31.01
CA VAL A 118 -23.09 -29.91 -31.23
C VAL A 118 -22.63 -29.76 -32.68
N LYS A 119 -22.16 -30.85 -33.29
CA LYS A 119 -21.70 -30.88 -34.68
C LYS A 119 -22.85 -30.65 -35.67
N GLU A 120 -24.01 -31.21 -35.36
CA GLU A 120 -25.19 -31.08 -36.21
C GLU A 120 -25.78 -29.67 -36.11
N ILE A 121 -25.79 -29.09 -34.91
CA ILE A 121 -26.18 -27.69 -34.71
C ILE A 121 -25.23 -26.75 -35.44
N ALA A 122 -23.91 -26.94 -35.32
CA ALA A 122 -22.89 -26.17 -36.03
C ALA A 122 -23.09 -26.22 -37.55
N ARG A 123 -23.34 -27.41 -38.10
CA ARG A 123 -23.64 -27.60 -39.52
C ARG A 123 -24.94 -26.90 -39.96
N LEU A 124 -25.99 -26.96 -39.15
CA LEU A 124 -27.31 -26.38 -39.48
C LEU A 124 -27.37 -24.86 -39.31
N THR A 125 -26.54 -24.32 -38.41
CA THR A 125 -26.51 -22.88 -38.09
C THR A 125 -25.38 -22.15 -38.78
N GLY A 126 -24.35 -22.87 -39.27
CA GLY A 126 -23.13 -22.27 -39.81
C GLY A 126 -22.21 -21.68 -38.73
N VAL A 127 -22.51 -21.93 -37.46
CA VAL A 127 -21.76 -21.45 -36.28
C VAL A 127 -20.63 -22.42 -35.97
N ALA A 128 -19.49 -21.92 -35.49
CA ALA A 128 -18.37 -22.79 -35.13
C ALA A 128 -18.75 -23.74 -33.97
N GLU A 129 -18.30 -24.99 -34.00
CA GLU A 129 -18.59 -25.99 -32.96
C GLU A 129 -18.22 -25.49 -31.55
N GLY A 130 -17.13 -24.71 -31.43
CA GLY A 130 -16.71 -24.10 -30.17
C GLY A 130 -17.68 -23.06 -29.62
N GLU A 131 -18.32 -22.27 -30.48
CA GLU A 131 -19.32 -21.27 -30.07
C GLU A 131 -20.63 -21.94 -29.64
N VAL A 132 -21.06 -23.00 -30.36
CA VAL A 132 -22.20 -23.83 -29.96
C VAL A 132 -21.93 -24.49 -28.60
N SER A 133 -20.75 -25.05 -28.40
CA SER A 133 -20.34 -25.66 -27.12
C SER A 133 -20.35 -24.65 -25.98
N LEU A 134 -19.82 -23.44 -26.22
CA LEU A 134 -19.80 -22.35 -25.25
C LEU A 134 -21.23 -21.92 -24.84
N VAL A 135 -22.14 -21.77 -25.81
CA VAL A 135 -23.54 -21.38 -25.54
C VAL A 135 -24.24 -22.42 -24.66
N LEU A 136 -24.04 -23.72 -24.94
CA LEU A 136 -24.65 -24.79 -24.16
C LEU A 136 -24.04 -24.90 -22.76
N GLN A 137 -22.73 -24.69 -22.63
CA GLN A 137 -22.05 -24.70 -21.34
C GLN A 137 -22.50 -23.53 -20.45
N LEU A 138 -22.64 -22.33 -21.01
CA LEU A 138 -23.17 -21.17 -20.30
C LEU A 138 -24.64 -21.38 -19.86
N ARG A 139 -25.44 -22.07 -20.68
CA ARG A 139 -26.80 -22.49 -20.28
C ARG A 139 -26.78 -23.46 -19.11
N ALA A 140 -25.93 -24.50 -19.16
CA ALA A 140 -25.82 -25.47 -18.08
C ALA A 140 -25.44 -24.78 -16.74
N GLN A 141 -24.48 -23.86 -16.78
CA GLN A 141 -24.06 -23.08 -15.60
C GLN A 141 -25.16 -22.14 -15.08
N ARG A 142 -26.00 -21.58 -15.97
CA ARG A 142 -27.12 -20.71 -15.58
C ARG A 142 -28.33 -21.50 -15.09
N GLY A 143 -28.50 -22.76 -15.52
CA GLY A 143 -29.53 -23.68 -15.01
C GLY A 143 -29.27 -24.17 -13.58
N ASP A 144 -28.00 -24.24 -13.18
CA ASP A 144 -27.55 -24.66 -11.84
C ASP A 144 -27.45 -23.52 -10.81
N GLN A 145 -27.81 -22.28 -11.18
CA GLN A 145 -27.99 -21.22 -10.18
C GLN A 145 -29.40 -21.33 -9.58
N PRO A 146 -29.56 -21.72 -8.30
CA PRO A 146 -30.81 -21.52 -7.61
C PRO A 146 -31.09 -20.01 -7.61
N ARG A 147 -32.25 -19.61 -8.15
CA ARG A 147 -32.77 -18.24 -8.00
C ARG A 147 -33.03 -17.98 -6.53
N THR A 148 -32.01 -17.57 -5.78
CA THR A 148 -32.19 -16.84 -4.53
C THR A 148 -32.64 -15.43 -4.88
N HIS A 149 -33.97 -15.25 -4.96
CA HIS A 149 -34.56 -13.96 -4.67
C HIS A 149 -34.20 -13.57 -3.23
N PRO A 150 -33.81 -12.30 -3.01
CA PRO A 150 -34.49 -11.54 -1.98
C PRO A 150 -35.00 -10.24 -2.61
N GLU A 151 -36.28 -10.23 -2.94
CA GLU A 151 -37.07 -9.01 -2.85
C GLU A 151 -37.40 -8.80 -1.38
N GLU A 152 -36.66 -7.94 -0.68
CA GLU A 152 -37.19 -7.22 0.48
C GLU A 152 -36.67 -5.78 0.43
N THR A 153 -37.39 -4.95 -0.31
CA THR A 153 -37.47 -3.53 -0.02
C THR A 153 -38.20 -3.37 1.31
N SER A 154 -37.47 -3.13 2.40
CA SER A 154 -38.04 -2.63 3.64
C SER A 154 -37.28 -1.38 4.08
N SER A 155 -37.96 -0.25 3.92
CA SER A 155 -37.57 1.08 4.33
C SER A 155 -37.15 1.11 5.81
N GLY A 156 -35.87 1.36 6.08
CA GLY A 156 -35.30 1.53 7.41
C GLY A 156 -34.66 2.89 7.56
N ASN A 157 -35.47 3.83 8.06
CA ASN A 157 -35.17 5.19 8.49
C ASN A 157 -33.77 5.36 9.15
N PHE A 158 -32.84 6.07 8.51
CA PHE A 158 -31.56 6.44 9.11
C PHE A 158 -31.65 7.87 9.66
N THR A 159 -32.07 8.01 10.92
CA THR A 159 -32.05 9.27 11.65
C THR A 159 -30.59 9.61 11.99
N ARG A 160 -30.13 10.75 11.49
CA ARG A 160 -28.78 11.28 11.64
C ARG A 160 -28.64 11.91 13.03
N GLU A 161 -27.90 11.26 13.92
CA GLU A 161 -27.41 11.91 15.15
C GLU A 161 -26.41 13.00 14.76
N ASN A 162 -26.78 14.24 15.08
CA ASN A 162 -25.92 15.42 15.04
C ASN A 162 -26.30 16.24 16.27
N GLU A 163 -25.71 15.96 17.41
CA GLU A 163 -25.62 16.95 18.49
C GLU A 163 -24.18 17.41 18.57
N GLY A 164 -23.98 18.61 18.01
CA GLY A 164 -22.78 19.40 18.16
C GLY A 164 -22.61 19.79 19.62
N THR A 165 -21.39 19.59 20.09
CA THR A 165 -20.89 20.18 21.32
C THR A 165 -20.54 21.63 21.00
N ASP A 166 -21.30 22.58 21.50
CA ASP A 166 -20.89 23.99 21.57
C ASP A 166 -21.37 24.60 22.89
N GLU A 167 -20.37 25.11 23.61
CA GLU A 167 -20.36 26.13 24.70
C GLU A 167 -20.96 25.82 26.08
#